data_AF-A0A957JZA4-F1
#
_entry.id   AF-A0A957JZA4-F1
#
_cell.length_a   1.000
_cell.length_b   1.000
_cell.length_c   1.000
_cell.angle_alpha   90.00
_cell.angle_beta   90.00
_cell.angle_gamma   90.00
#
_symmetry.space_group_name_H-M   'P 1'
#
loop_
_entity.id
_entity.type
_entity.pdbx_description
1 polymer ?
#
loop_
_entity_poly.entity_id
_entity_poly.type
_entity_poly.pdbx_seq_one_letter_code
_entity_poly.pdbx_strand_id
1 'polypeptide(L)'
;MKTKGSRILIAGAAGRDFHDFNILFRDNSACRVAGFTAAQIPNISDRRYPACLSGPLYPDGLPIFPEEQMETLIRDLEIDEVIFAYSDVSHEQV
;
A
#
# COMPACT_ATOMS: atom_id res chain seq x y z
N MET A 1 -7.47 -14.83 -21.23
CA MET A 1 -7.35 -13.46 -20.68
C MET A 1 -7.41 -13.58 -19.17
N LYS A 2 -6.31 -13.30 -18.45
CA LYS A 2 -6.42 -13.09 -16.99
C LYS A 2 -7.17 -11.79 -16.80
N THR A 3 -8.33 -11.80 -16.14
CA THR A 3 -8.94 -10.60 -15.60
C THR A 3 -7.94 -10.02 -14.60
N LYS A 4 -7.14 -9.04 -15.04
CA LYS A 4 -6.09 -8.42 -14.22
C LYS A 4 -6.83 -7.61 -13.14
N GLY A 5 -6.80 -8.07 -11.90
CA GLY A 5 -7.31 -7.30 -10.77
C GLY A 5 -6.49 -6.02 -10.57
N SER A 6 -7.10 -4.95 -10.06
CA SER A 6 -6.45 -3.65 -9.86
C SER A 6 -5.19 -3.78 -9.00
N ARG A 7 -4.07 -3.20 -9.47
CA ARG A 7 -2.83 -3.07 -8.70
C ARG A 7 -2.85 -1.79 -7.90
N ILE A 8 -2.72 -1.94 -6.59
CA ILE A 8 -2.94 -0.86 -5.62
C ILE A 8 -1.64 -0.49 -4.94
N LEU A 9 -1.37 0.81 -4.82
CA LEU A 9 -0.39 1.38 -3.89
C LEU A 9 -1.15 2.09 -2.77
N ILE A 10 -0.79 1.88 -1.51
CA ILE A 10 -1.46 2.53 -0.37
C ILE A 10 -0.50 3.56 0.23
N ALA A 11 -0.89 4.83 0.24
CA ALA A 11 -0.09 5.92 0.79
C ALA A 11 -0.57 6.30 2.19
N GLY A 12 0.33 6.35 3.17
CA GLY A 12 -0.04 6.69 4.54
C GLY A 12 1.13 6.77 5.51
N ALA A 13 0.79 6.84 6.80
CA ALA A 13 1.72 7.05 7.90
C ALA A 13 1.66 5.92 8.96
N ALA A 14 1.64 4.65 8.51
CA ALA A 14 1.74 3.47 9.38
C ALA A 14 0.63 3.34 10.44
N GLY A 15 -0.59 3.72 10.09
CA GLY A 15 -1.79 3.62 10.90
C GLY A 15 -2.98 3.19 10.04
N ARG A 16 -3.67 4.16 9.44
CA ARG A 16 -4.88 3.93 8.64
C ARG A 16 -4.58 3.10 7.38
N ASP A 17 -3.44 3.31 6.73
CA ASP A 17 -2.95 2.47 5.62
C ASP A 17 -2.93 0.97 5.95
N PHE A 18 -2.32 0.58 7.07
CA PHE A 18 -2.30 -0.81 7.52
C PHE A 18 -3.68 -1.31 7.91
N HIS A 19 -4.51 -0.46 8.53
CA HIS A 19 -5.88 -0.80 8.87
C HIS A 19 -6.72 -1.08 7.61
N ASP A 20 -6.70 -0.18 6.63
CA ASP A 20 -7.44 -0.30 5.38
C ASP A 20 -6.96 -1.54 4.61
N PHE A 21 -5.66 -1.82 4.59
CA PHE A 21 -5.12 -3.10 4.10
C PHE A 21 -5.75 -4.31 4.79
N ASN A 22 -5.68 -4.38 6.12
CA ASN A 22 -6.14 -5.53 6.88
C ASN A 22 -7.64 -5.82 6.72
N ILE A 23 -8.46 -4.78 6.57
CA ILE A 23 -9.92 -4.90 6.55
C ILE A 23 -10.48 -5.01 5.12
N LEU A 24 -9.90 -4.32 4.14
CA LEU A 24 -10.48 -4.22 2.79
C LEU A 24 -9.71 -5.01 1.72
N PHE A 25 -8.38 -5.13 1.86
CA PHE A 25 -7.53 -5.60 0.77
C PHE A 25 -6.85 -6.95 1.02
N ARG A 26 -6.58 -7.31 2.28
CA ARG A 26 -5.77 -8.47 2.68
C ARG A 26 -6.22 -9.78 2.04
N ASP A 27 -7.53 -10.04 2.05
CA ASP A 27 -8.12 -11.30 1.60
C ASP A 27 -8.89 -11.15 0.27
N ASN A 28 -8.78 -9.99 -0.40
CA ASN A 28 -9.52 -9.69 -1.61
C ASN A 28 -8.72 -10.07 -2.87
N SER A 29 -9.10 -11.14 -3.54
CA SER A 29 -8.43 -11.60 -4.77
C SER A 29 -8.76 -10.79 -6.03
N ALA A 30 -9.70 -9.84 -5.96
CA ALA A 30 -10.06 -8.97 -7.09
C ALA A 30 -9.08 -7.81 -7.27
N CYS A 31 -8.21 -7.55 -6.29
CA CYS A 31 -7.15 -6.56 -6.36
C CYS A 31 -5.84 -7.13 -5.78
N ARG A 32 -4.73 -6.42 -6.01
CA ARG A 32 -3.44 -6.76 -5.42
C ARG A 32 -2.74 -5.52 -4.94
N VAL A 33 -2.45 -5.45 -3.65
CA VAL A 33 -1.61 -4.40 -3.07
C VAL A 33 -0.16 -4.68 -3.41
N ALA A 34 0.50 -3.71 -4.04
CA ALA A 34 1.90 -3.78 -4.44
C ALA A 34 2.84 -3.38 -3.29
N GLY A 35 2.38 -2.51 -2.40
CA GLY A 35 3.11 -2.05 -1.23
C GLY A 35 2.45 -0.84 -0.58
N PHE A 36 3.12 -0.32 0.45
CA PHE A 36 2.80 0.92 1.11
C PHE A 36 3.82 2.00 0.76
N THR A 37 3.45 3.28 0.83
CA THR A 37 4.42 4.39 0.90
C THR A 37 4.40 5.01 2.28
N ALA A 38 5.54 5.59 2.69
CA ALA A 38 5.67 6.36 3.92
C ALA A 38 6.45 7.65 3.67
N ALA A 39 5.87 8.79 4.06
CA ALA A 39 6.48 10.11 3.87
C ALA A 39 7.43 10.55 5.01
N GLN A 40 7.07 10.27 6.27
CA GLN A 40 7.65 11.00 7.41
C GLN A 40 8.07 10.13 8.61
N ILE A 41 8.21 8.81 8.44
CA ILE A 41 8.59 7.92 9.54
C ILE A 41 10.05 7.47 9.36
N PRO A 42 10.99 7.93 10.20
CA PRO A 42 12.37 7.48 10.15
C PRO A 42 12.46 5.96 10.27
N ASN A 43 13.28 5.33 9.42
CA ASN A 43 13.58 3.89 9.43
C ASN A 43 12.40 2.95 9.10
N ILE A 44 11.31 3.41 8.46
CA ILE A 44 10.22 2.52 8.01
C ILE A 44 10.26 2.19 6.52
N SER A 45 10.83 3.08 5.70
CA SER A 45 10.74 3.08 4.24
C SER A 45 11.52 1.96 3.52
N ASP A 46 12.22 1.13 4.29
CA ASP A 46 12.91 -0.08 3.82
C ASP A 46 12.44 -1.34 4.57
N ARG A 47 11.36 -1.21 5.35
CA ARG A 47 10.76 -2.32 6.09
C ARG A 47 9.72 -3.02 5.23
N ARG A 48 9.33 -4.21 5.71
CA ARG A 48 8.18 -4.93 5.20
C ARG A 48 7.08 -4.93 6.24
N TYR A 49 5.85 -4.70 5.79
CA TYR A 49 4.69 -5.10 6.54
C TYR A 49 4.71 -6.63 6.68
N PRO A 50 4.55 -7.19 7.90
CA PRO A 50 4.95 -8.57 8.17
C PRO A 50 4.10 -9.60 7.44
N ALA A 51 4.73 -10.65 6.90
CA ALA A 51 4.04 -11.80 6.29
C ALA A 51 2.98 -12.41 7.21
N CYS A 52 3.27 -12.57 8.51
CA CYS A 52 2.34 -13.12 9.49
C CYS A 52 1.07 -12.27 9.69
N LEU A 53 1.07 -11.01 9.24
CA LEU A 53 -0.09 -10.11 9.28
C LEU A 53 -0.73 -9.91 7.90
N SER A 54 -0.11 -10.39 6.83
CA SER A 54 -0.51 -10.09 5.45
C SER A 54 -1.44 -11.13 4.84
N GLY A 55 -1.67 -12.25 5.51
CA GLY A 55 -2.58 -13.29 5.04
C GLY A 55 -2.04 -14.10 3.85
N PRO A 56 -2.83 -15.08 3.35
CA PRO A 56 -2.35 -16.09 2.41
C PRO A 56 -2.00 -15.55 1.02
N LEU A 57 -2.54 -14.39 0.62
CA LEU A 57 -2.27 -13.77 -0.68
C LEU A 57 -0.92 -13.02 -0.72
N TYR A 58 -0.27 -12.87 0.43
CA TYR A 58 0.96 -12.10 0.63
C TYR A 58 1.94 -12.84 1.56
N PRO A 59 2.45 -14.02 1.16
CA PRO A 59 3.29 -14.87 2.01
C PRO A 59 4.64 -14.23 2.38
N ASP A 60 5.11 -13.26 1.59
CA ASP A 60 6.37 -12.54 1.82
C ASP A 60 6.17 -11.18 2.51
N GLY A 61 4.94 -10.92 2.96
CA GLY A 61 4.51 -9.60 3.41
C GLY A 61 4.47 -8.59 2.26
N LEU A 62 4.42 -7.31 2.62
CA LEU A 62 4.34 -6.20 1.66
C LEU A 62 5.50 -5.23 1.88
N PRO A 63 6.15 -4.74 0.81
CA PRO A 63 7.17 -3.70 0.94
C PRO A 63 6.53 -2.38 1.39
N ILE A 64 7.29 -1.61 2.15
CA ILE A 64 7.02 -0.21 2.46
C ILE A 64 8.11 0.59 1.75
N PHE A 65 7.73 1.56 0.93
CA PHE A 65 8.64 2.38 0.13
C PHE A 65 8.69 3.83 0.63
N PRO A 66 9.75 4.59 0.32
CA PRO A 66 9.72 6.04 0.47
C PRO A 66 8.66 6.65 -0.43
N GLU A 67 7.84 7.56 0.10
CA GLU A 67 6.78 8.20 -0.70
C GLU A 67 7.32 9.06 -1.84
N GLU A 68 8.52 9.63 -1.71
CA GLU A 68 9.19 10.35 -2.80
C GLU A 68 9.42 9.49 -4.07
N GLN A 69 9.39 8.16 -3.94
CA GLN A 69 9.52 7.25 -5.08
C GLN A 69 8.18 6.94 -5.76
N MET A 70 7.06 7.47 -5.28
CA MET A 70 5.70 7.12 -5.72
C MET A 70 5.54 7.19 -7.25
N GLU A 71 6.01 8.25 -7.90
CA GLU A 71 5.92 8.36 -9.37
C GLU A 71 6.65 7.22 -10.09
N THR A 72 7.82 6.82 -9.59
CA THR A 72 8.59 5.73 -10.17
C THR A 72 7.91 4.38 -9.91
N LEU A 73 7.43 4.17 -8.69
CA LEU A 73 6.69 2.96 -8.31
C LEU A 73 5.42 2.78 -9.15
N ILE A 74 4.67 3.86 -9.42
CA ILE A 74 3.46 3.82 -10.24
C ILE A 74 3.78 3.28 -11.64
N ARG A 75 4.86 3.76 -12.27
CA ARG A 75 5.27 3.30 -13.60
C ARG A 75 5.81 1.88 -13.57
N ASP A 76 6.74 1.60 -12.67
CA ASP A 76 7.52 0.36 -12.69
C ASP A 76 6.69 -0.85 -12.23
N LEU A 77 5.73 -0.63 -11.32
CA LEU A 77 4.83 -1.68 -10.81
C LEU A 77 3.50 -1.74 -11.58
N GLU A 78 3.30 -0.87 -12.56
CA GLU A 78 2.05 -0.66 -13.31
C GLU A 78 0.86 -0.49 -12.35
N ILE A 79 0.94 0.46 -11.43
CA ILE A 79 -0.12 0.74 -10.45
C ILE A 79 -1.33 1.33 -11.17
N ASP A 80 -2.51 0.77 -10.88
CA ASP A 80 -3.79 1.23 -11.42
C ASP A 80 -4.43 2.28 -10.49
N GLU A 81 -4.28 2.11 -9.17
CA GLU A 81 -4.92 2.95 -8.15
C GLU A 81 -3.98 3.27 -6.99
N VAL A 82 -3.98 4.52 -6.54
CA VAL A 82 -3.33 4.94 -5.29
C VAL A 82 -4.39 5.24 -4.25
N ILE A 83 -4.33 4.54 -3.12
CA ILE A 83 -5.24 4.75 -1.99
C ILE A 83 -4.60 5.74 -1.03
N PHE A 84 -5.19 6.92 -0.93
CA PHE A 84 -4.76 7.95 0.02
C PHE A 84 -5.33 7.65 1.41
N ALA A 85 -4.50 7.14 2.31
CA ALA A 85 -4.87 6.62 3.63
C ALA A 85 -4.26 7.45 4.78
N TYR A 86 -4.04 8.75 4.57
CA TYR A 86 -3.67 9.68 5.63
C TYR A 86 -4.90 10.05 6.46
N SER A 87 -4.78 9.96 7.79
CA SER A 87 -5.87 10.31 8.74
C SER A 87 -5.76 11.73 9.28
N ASP A 88 -4.61 12.36 9.10
CA ASP A 88 -4.22 13.68 9.60
C ASP A 88 -4.34 14.78 8.55
N VAL A 89 -4.69 14.43 7.31
CA VAL A 89 -5.00 15.39 6.24
C VAL A 89 -6.51 15.62 6.21
N SER A 90 -6.92 16.88 6.31
CA SER A 90 -8.34 17.23 6.25
C SER A 90 -8.87 17.07 4.82
N HIS A 91 -10.16 16.75 4.68
CA HIS A 91 -10.79 16.65 3.36
C HIS A 91 -10.75 17.98 2.57
N GLU A 92 -10.63 19.12 3.24
CA GLU A 92 -10.52 20.44 2.59
C GLU A 92 -9.15 20.67 1.93
N GLN A 93 -8.17 19.79 2.18
CA GLN A 93 -6.81 19.88 1.65
C GLN A 93 -6.55 18.86 0.51
N VAL A 94 -7.59 18.15 0.05
CA VAL A 94 -7.53 17.12 -1.01
C VAL A 94 -8.21 17.61 -2.28
#